data_AF-A0A0B2P315-F1
#
_entry.id   AF-A0A0B2P315-F1
#
_cell.length_a   1.000
_cell.length_b   1.000
_cell.length_c   1.000
_cell.angle_alpha   90.00
_cell.angle_beta   90.00
_cell.angle_gamma   90.00
#
_symmetry.space_group_name_H-M   'P 1'
#
loop_
_entity.id
_entity.type
_entity.pdbx_description
1 polymer ?
#
loop_
_entity_poly.entity_id
_entity_poly.type
_entity_poly.pdbx_seq_one_letter_code
_entity_poly.pdbx_strand_id
1 'polypeptide(L)'
;LSFFKIPQRIVDKLVSLQRTFMWGGNQHHNRISWVKWADICTPKIDGGLGIKDLSKFNTALRGRWIWDLVSKHKQLWARIL
;
A
#
# COMPACT_ATOMS: atom_id res chain seq x y z
N LEU A 1 8.73 -2.63 -9.66
CA LEU A 1 8.52 -1.32 -8.99
C LEU A 1 8.23 -1.42 -7.48
N SER A 2 8.55 -2.55 -6.82
CA SER A 2 8.23 -2.79 -5.39
C SER A 2 9.43 -3.33 -4.59
N PHE A 3 10.64 -3.17 -5.15
CA PHE A 3 11.89 -3.57 -4.50
C PHE A 3 12.32 -2.57 -3.42
N PHE A 4 12.08 -1.27 -3.66
CA PHE A 4 12.50 -0.20 -2.76
C PHE A 4 11.43 0.17 -1.74
N LYS A 5 11.88 0.69 -0.60
CA LYS A 5 10.97 1.26 0.39
C LYS A 5 10.31 2.51 -0.20
N ILE A 6 8.98 2.50 -0.29
CA ILE A 6 8.22 3.68 -0.72
C ILE A 6 8.40 4.78 0.35
N PRO A 7 8.73 6.02 -0.04
CA PRO A 7 8.80 7.13 0.90
C PRO A 7 7.44 7.38 1.57
N GLN A 8 7.46 7.67 2.87
CA GLN A 8 6.22 7.85 3.65
C GLN A 8 5.30 8.92 3.05
N ARG A 9 5.87 10.03 2.56
CA ARG A 9 5.10 11.11 1.90
C ARG A 9 4.29 10.62 0.69
N ILE A 10 4.81 9.66 -0.06
CA ILE A 10 4.10 9.08 -1.22
C ILE A 10 2.96 8.20 -0.74
N VAL A 11 3.19 7.41 0.31
CA VAL A 11 2.13 6.62 0.96
C VAL A 11 1.02 7.54 1.46
N ASP A 12 1.35 8.60 2.18
CA ASP A 12 0.38 9.54 2.73
C ASP A 12 -0.44 10.23 1.63
N LYS A 13 0.22 10.61 0.53
CA LYS A 13 -0.46 11.19 -0.63
C LYS A 13 -1.41 10.20 -1.30
N LEU A 14 -1.01 8.94 -1.43
CA LEU A 14 -1.85 7.91 -2.03
C LEU A 14 -3.05 7.56 -1.13
N VAL A 15 -2.84 7.46 0.19
CA VAL A 15 -3.91 7.30 1.18
C VAL A 15 -4.87 8.48 1.15
N SER A 16 -4.35 9.72 1.02
CA SER A 16 -5.17 10.91 0.88
C SER A 16 -6.08 10.82 -0.35
N LEU A 17 -5.54 10.46 -1.51
CA LEU A 17 -6.33 10.25 -2.73
C LEU A 17 -7.42 9.18 -2.57
N GLN A 18 -7.08 8.06 -1.91
CA GLN A 18 -8.06 7.01 -1.62
C GLN A 18 -9.18 7.49 -0.70
N ARG A 19 -8.85 8.25 0.35
CA ARG A 19 -9.85 8.84 1.26
C ARG A 19 -10.74 9.86 0.56
N THR A 20 -10.16 10.71 -0.28
CA THR A 20 -10.88 11.69 -1.09
C THR A 20 -11.87 10.99 -2.03
N PHE A 21 -11.44 9.92 -2.69
CA PHE A 21 -12.32 9.10 -3.52
C PHE A 21 -13.47 8.48 -2.72
N MET A 22 -13.19 7.91 -1.54
CA MET A 22 -14.20 7.22 -0.74
C MET A 22 -15.25 8.16 -0.13
N TRP A 23 -14.83 9.32 0.36
CA TRP A 23 -15.71 10.27 1.04
C TRP A 23 -16.20 11.39 0.14
N GLY A 24 -15.95 11.31 -1.17
CA GLY A 24 -16.39 12.30 -2.15
C GLY A 24 -15.84 13.70 -1.87
N GLY A 25 -14.61 13.78 -1.36
CA GLY A 25 -13.90 15.05 -1.26
C GLY A 25 -13.51 15.54 -2.66
N ASN A 26 -13.44 16.86 -2.85
CA ASN A 26 -12.89 17.46 -4.06
C ASN A 26 -11.77 18.44 -3.68
N GLN A 27 -11.07 19.02 -4.65
CA GLN A 27 -9.92 19.92 -4.38
C GLN A 27 -10.30 21.17 -3.57
N HIS A 28 -11.58 21.48 -3.41
CA HIS A 28 -12.08 22.69 -2.75
C HIS A 28 -12.91 22.38 -1.49
N HIS A 29 -13.25 21.12 -1.25
CA HIS A 29 -14.12 20.69 -0.18
C HIS A 29 -13.71 19.31 0.33
N ASN A 30 -13.10 19.29 1.51
CA ASN A 30 -12.74 18.04 2.17
C ASN A 30 -13.94 17.49 2.94
N ARG A 31 -14.41 16.32 2.48
CA ARG A 31 -15.12 15.30 3.24
C ARG A 31 -14.51 15.07 4.63
N ILE A 32 -15.24 15.26 5.74
CA ILE A 32 -14.81 14.69 7.03
C ILE A 32 -14.82 13.16 6.88
N SER A 33 -13.66 12.54 7.02
CA SER A 33 -13.54 11.08 7.10
C SER A 33 -13.89 10.61 8.50
N TRP A 34 -15.07 10.01 8.66
CA TRP A 34 -15.60 9.58 9.97
C TRP A 34 -14.95 8.29 10.51
N VAL A 35 -14.36 7.49 9.64
CA VAL A 35 -13.80 6.17 9.97
C VAL A 35 -12.28 6.24 9.91
N LYS A 36 -11.60 5.66 10.91
CA LYS A 36 -10.13 5.59 10.88
C LYS A 36 -9.70 4.73 9.71
N TRP A 37 -8.60 5.13 9.09
CA TRP A 37 -8.06 4.40 7.93
C TRP A 37 -7.61 2.97 8.26
N ALA A 38 -7.13 2.74 9.48
CA ALA A 38 -6.78 1.41 9.95
C ALA A 38 -7.98 0.46 9.92
N ASP A 39 -9.16 0.93 10.33
CA ASP A 39 -10.40 0.15 10.37
C ASP A 39 -10.87 -0.17 8.94
N ILE A 40 -10.75 0.80 8.02
CA ILE A 40 -11.02 0.59 6.59
C ILE A 40 -10.12 -0.50 6.00
N CYS A 41 -8.86 -0.54 6.44
CA CYS A 41 -7.88 -1.53 5.98
C CYS A 41 -8.07 -2.92 6.57
N THR A 42 -8.93 -3.10 7.57
CA THR A 42 -9.20 -4.44 8.12
C THR A 42 -9.90 -5.32 7.06
N PRO A 43 -9.69 -6.64 7.10
CA PRO A 43 -10.36 -7.57 6.20
C PRO A 43 -11.88 -7.44 6.24
N LYS A 44 -12.55 -7.75 5.12
CA LYS A 44 -14.03 -7.71 5.06
C LYS A 44 -14.70 -8.65 6.06
N ILE A 45 -14.08 -9.81 6.32
CA ILE A 45 -14.57 -10.78 7.30
C ILE A 45 -14.52 -10.24 8.74
N ASP A 46 -13.61 -9.29 9.00
CA ASP A 46 -13.44 -8.65 10.31
C ASP A 46 -14.19 -7.31 10.42
N GLY A 47 -15.07 -7.00 9.46
CA GLY A 47 -15.90 -5.78 9.47
C GLY A 47 -15.29 -4.56 8.77
N GLY A 48 -14.12 -4.70 8.14
CA GLY A 48 -13.51 -3.64 7.33
C GLY A 48 -13.91 -3.66 5.86
N LEU A 49 -13.21 -2.86 5.05
CA LEU A 49 -13.39 -2.84 3.60
C LEU A 49 -12.38 -3.71 2.84
N GLY A 50 -11.36 -4.23 3.54
CA GLY A 50 -10.29 -5.03 2.96
C GLY A 50 -9.34 -4.24 2.07
N ILE A 51 -9.28 -2.91 2.24
CA ILE A 51 -8.33 -2.07 1.50
C ILE A 51 -6.93 -2.35 2.02
N LYS A 52 -5.99 -2.64 1.12
CA LYS A 52 -4.61 -2.94 1.53
C LYS A 52 -3.93 -1.72 2.12
N ASP A 53 -3.42 -1.85 3.34
CA ASP A 53 -2.48 -0.91 3.92
C ASP A 53 -1.19 -0.92 3.06
N LEU A 54 -0.91 0.21 2.41
CA LEU A 54 0.19 0.36 1.47
C LEU A 54 1.57 0.16 2.12
N SER A 55 1.73 0.53 3.38
CA SER A 55 2.99 0.34 4.12
C SER A 55 3.24 -1.13 4.41
N LYS A 56 2.20 -1.83 4.87
CA LYS A 56 2.26 -3.29 5.09
C LYS A 56 2.43 -4.04 3.78
N PHE A 57 1.70 -3.63 2.75
CA PHE A 57 1.77 -4.25 1.43
C PHE A 57 3.14 -4.07 0.78
N ASN A 58 3.76 -2.89 0.89
CA ASN A 58 5.12 -2.68 0.40
C ASN A 58 6.15 -3.55 1.14
N THR A 59 5.97 -3.71 2.45
CA THR A 59 6.85 -4.58 3.25
C THR A 59 6.72 -6.05 2.83
N ALA A 60 5.49 -6.53 2.63
CA ALA A 60 5.23 -7.88 2.13
C ALA A 60 5.81 -8.10 0.72
N LEU A 61 5.63 -7.13 -0.19
CA LEU A 61 6.19 -7.21 -1.53
C LEU A 61 7.72 -7.26 -1.53
N ARG A 62 8.36 -6.46 -0.68
CA ARG A 62 9.81 -6.52 -0.49
C ARG A 62 10.26 -7.89 0.01
N GLY A 63 9.56 -8.47 0.99
CA GLY A 63 9.85 -9.82 1.48
C GLY A 63 9.75 -10.86 0.36
N ARG A 64 8.70 -10.79 -0.47
CA ARG A 64 8.56 -11.66 -1.65
C ARG A 64 9.72 -11.51 -2.63
N TRP A 65 10.14 -10.27 -2.92
CA TRP A 65 11.27 -10.01 -3.82
C TRP A 65 12.58 -10.55 -3.28
N ILE A 66 12.86 -10.35 -1.99
CA ILE A 66 14.05 -10.91 -1.34
C ILE A 66 14.02 -12.43 -1.42
N TRP A 67 12.86 -13.05 -1.13
CA TRP A 67 12.68 -14.49 -1.25
C TRP A 67 12.92 -15.00 -2.68
N ASP A 68 12.36 -14.32 -3.68
CA ASP A 68 12.56 -14.65 -5.10
C ASP A 68 14.03 -14.49 -5.51
N LEU A 69 14.73 -13.46 -5.01
CA LEU A 69 16.15 -13.23 -5.27
C LEU A 69 17.02 -14.36 -4.72
N VAL A 70 16.73 -14.82 -3.49
CA VAL A 70 17.42 -15.95 -2.85
C VAL A 70 17.06 -17.28 -3.53
N SER A 71 15.81 -17.46 -3.94
CA SER A 71 15.37 -18.73 -4.52
C SER A 71 15.76 -18.90 -5.99
N LYS A 72 15.93 -17.80 -6.75
CA LYS A 72 16.08 -17.82 -8.22
C LYS A 72 17.37 -17.13 -8.68
N HIS A 73 18.50 -17.50 -8.08
CA HIS A 73 19.84 -16.99 -8.40
C HIS A 73 20.27 -17.10 -9.89
N LYS A 74 19.59 -17.91 -10.70
CA LYS A 74 19.91 -18.11 -12.13
C LYS A 74 19.20 -17.13 -13.07
N GLN A 75 18.29 -16.29 -12.58
CA GLN A 75 17.55 -15.34 -13.43
C GLN A 75 18.42 -14.12 -13.74
N LEU A 76 18.38 -13.62 -14.98
CA LEU A 76 19.23 -12.50 -15.43
C LEU A 76 18.98 -11.22 -14.60
N TRP A 77 17.71 -10.92 -14.29
CA TRP A 77 17.35 -9.76 -13.48
C TRP A 77 17.91 -9.84 -12.06
N ALA A 78 18.05 -11.04 -11.49
CA ALA A 78 18.62 -11.26 -10.16
C ALA A 78 20.16 -11.11 -10.13
N ARG A 79 20.82 -11.17 -11.30
CA ARG A 79 22.28 -10.94 -11.42
C ARG A 79 22.62 -9.46 -11.60
N ILE A 80 21.66 -8.64 -12.05
CA ILE A 80 21.85 -7.22 -12.36
C ILE A 80 21.39 -6.33 -11.18
N LEU A 81 20.39 -6.80 -10.42
CA LEU A 81 19.93 -6.20 -9.17
C LEU A 81 20.96 -6.37 -8.05
#